data_AF-A0A2A6C3W9-F1
#
_entry.id   AF-A0A2A6C3W9-F1
#
_cell.length_a   1.000
_cell.length_b   1.000
_cell.length_c   1.000
_cell.angle_alpha   90.00
_cell.angle_beta   90.00
_cell.angle_gamma   90.00
#
_symmetry.space_group_name_H-M   'P 1'
#
loop_
_entity.id
_entity.type
_entity.pdbx_description
1 polymer ?
#
loop_
_entity_poly.entity_id
_entity_poly.type
_entity_poly.pdbx_seq_one_letter_code
_entity_poly.pdbx_strand_id
1 'polypeptide(L)'
;MVYVLLHFNRSFTDQYSPIFEIFTALEFRIFLCHFVMQGMIGMSARIVVMYQQYFGTQLHAQSIPLIFASLSHVAMYSFFCGTYEKMSPASIIIVILTEGTNLILSWCAAWALIFEYVTVRQLLIMFVCLGGVGGLVFAGTISYNKNLIKHLKAGAQINRYSIAFAYQIRENLVALRAVLGLVKRIVLLNIPLLSIQFFIRYVSSSHREIHANFSFAFFDIIISVYPLIIASYVPFSDPIFEQSLLRLPFGRNVFSILTVIYGKRHTKKTSIILIKDNDVYFKMFNNAIDSRR
;
A
#
# COMPACT_ATOMS: atom_id res chain seq x y z
N MET A 1 5.80 -15.67 -15.31
CA MET A 1 4.38 -15.31 -15.45
C MET A 1 4.12 -13.85 -15.87
N VAL A 2 5.15 -13.07 -16.23
CA VAL A 2 5.04 -11.65 -16.67
C VAL A 2 4.78 -11.52 -18.18
N TYR A 3 4.93 -12.61 -18.94
CA TYR A 3 4.88 -12.58 -20.41
C TYR A 3 3.49 -12.77 -21.04
N VAL A 4 2.51 -13.34 -20.32
CA VAL A 4 1.22 -13.74 -20.91
C VAL A 4 0.20 -12.59 -20.98
N LEU A 5 0.42 -11.49 -20.26
CA LEU A 5 -0.50 -10.34 -20.21
C LEU A 5 -0.14 -9.19 -21.18
N LEU A 6 0.95 -9.33 -21.94
CA LEU A 6 1.41 -8.32 -22.92
C LEU A 6 0.60 -8.30 -24.22
N HIS A 7 -0.36 -9.20 -24.41
CA HIS A 7 -1.10 -9.36 -25.67
C HIS A 7 -2.55 -8.88 -25.68
N PHE A 8 -3.02 -8.18 -24.66
CA PHE A 8 -4.14 -7.26 -24.87
C PHE A 8 -3.60 -6.02 -25.57
N ASN A 9 -3.91 -5.92 -26.85
CA ASN A 9 -3.43 -4.92 -27.79
C ASN A 9 -3.81 -3.48 -27.35
N ARG A 10 -2.97 -2.91 -26.47
CA ARG A 10 -3.05 -1.52 -25.96
C ARG A 10 -2.83 -0.45 -27.04
N SER A 11 -2.53 -0.83 -28.28
CA SER A 11 -2.34 0.14 -29.38
C SER A 11 -3.65 0.76 -29.90
N PHE A 12 -4.80 0.15 -29.58
CA PHE A 12 -6.13 0.61 -30.04
C PHE A 12 -7.03 1.19 -28.93
N THR A 13 -6.55 1.22 -27.69
CA THR A 13 -7.25 1.88 -26.59
C THR A 13 -6.53 3.19 -26.32
N ASP A 14 -7.09 4.26 -26.89
CA ASP A 14 -6.75 5.64 -26.58
C ASP A 14 -6.63 5.86 -25.07
N GLN A 15 -5.85 6.89 -24.74
CA GLN A 15 -5.23 7.21 -23.45
C GLN A 15 -6.10 7.11 -22.19
N TYR A 16 -7.43 7.01 -22.27
CA TYR A 16 -8.29 6.65 -21.16
C TYR A 16 -9.52 5.98 -21.73
N SER A 17 -9.46 4.69 -22.04
CA SER A 17 -10.72 3.94 -22.16
C SER A 17 -11.45 4.14 -20.82
N PRO A 18 -12.68 4.71 -20.80
CA PRO A 18 -13.41 4.92 -19.55
C PRO A 18 -13.57 3.61 -18.77
N ILE A 19 -13.58 2.49 -19.49
CA ILE A 19 -13.58 1.13 -18.94
C ILE A 19 -12.34 0.89 -18.05
N PHE A 20 -11.17 1.38 -18.45
CA PHE A 20 -9.93 1.24 -17.67
C PHE A 20 -9.98 2.05 -16.37
N GLU A 21 -10.39 3.32 -16.44
CA GLU A 21 -10.58 4.15 -15.24
C GLU A 21 -11.58 3.50 -14.28
N ILE A 22 -12.68 2.93 -14.82
CA ILE A 22 -13.68 2.21 -14.04
C ILE A 22 -13.06 1.00 -13.33
N PHE A 23 -12.26 0.18 -14.04
CA PHE A 23 -11.62 -0.99 -13.43
C PHE A 23 -10.61 -0.60 -12.33
N THR A 24 -9.74 0.37 -12.59
CA THR A 24 -8.77 0.84 -11.59
C THR A 24 -9.47 1.45 -10.38
N ALA A 25 -10.53 2.23 -10.59
CA ALA A 25 -11.32 2.79 -9.50
C ALA A 25 -12.04 1.71 -8.69
N LEU A 26 -12.59 0.69 -9.36
CA LEU A 26 -13.27 -0.44 -8.70
C LEU A 26 -12.29 -1.29 -7.90
N GLU A 27 -11.14 -1.65 -8.48
CA GLU A 27 -10.07 -2.39 -7.80
C GLU A 27 -9.61 -1.64 -6.54
N PHE A 28 -9.37 -0.33 -6.67
CA PHE A 28 -8.97 0.51 -5.56
C PHE A 28 -10.04 0.57 -4.46
N ARG A 29 -11.32 0.71 -4.82
CA ARG A 29 -12.42 0.70 -3.86
C ARG A 29 -12.52 -0.63 -3.12
N ILE A 30 -12.39 -1.75 -3.84
CA ILE A 30 -12.37 -3.09 -3.24
C ILE A 30 -11.20 -3.20 -2.27
N PHE A 31 -10.01 -2.74 -2.67
CA PHE A 31 -8.83 -2.73 -1.81
C PHE A 31 -9.05 -1.88 -0.56
N LEU A 32 -9.55 -0.64 -0.71
CA LEU A 32 -9.85 0.25 0.41
C LEU A 32 -10.91 -0.34 1.35
N CYS A 33 -11.99 -0.91 0.80
CA CYS A 33 -13.02 -1.59 1.58
C CYS A 33 -12.42 -2.78 2.33
N HIS A 34 -11.62 -3.62 1.68
CA HIS A 34 -10.95 -4.75 2.31
C HIS A 34 -10.03 -4.27 3.44
N PHE A 35 -9.25 -3.22 3.19
CA PHE A 35 -8.34 -2.61 4.15
C PHE A 35 -9.09 -2.06 5.39
N VAL A 36 -10.21 -1.36 5.19
CA VAL A 36 -11.08 -0.88 6.28
C VAL A 36 -11.71 -2.04 7.04
N MET A 37 -12.21 -3.05 6.33
CA MET A 37 -12.80 -4.25 6.94
C MET A 37 -11.79 -4.99 7.83
N GLN A 38 -10.54 -5.17 7.36
CA GLN A 38 -9.47 -5.77 8.17
C GLN A 38 -9.16 -4.92 9.40
N GLY A 39 -9.12 -3.59 9.26
CA GLY A 39 -8.99 -2.67 10.39
C GLY A 39 -10.10 -2.84 11.42
N MET A 40 -11.36 -2.92 10.97
CA MET A 40 -12.52 -3.14 11.84
C MET A 40 -12.47 -4.50 12.56
N ILE A 41 -12.07 -5.56 11.84
CA ILE A 41 -11.92 -6.90 12.41
C ILE A 41 -10.82 -6.92 13.48
N GLY A 42 -9.66 -6.31 13.22
CA GLY A 42 -8.60 -6.27 14.21
C GLY A 42 -8.93 -5.41 15.44
N MET A 43 -9.65 -4.29 15.26
CA MET A 43 -10.15 -3.48 16.37
C MET A 43 -11.16 -4.24 17.23
N SER A 44 -12.15 -4.91 16.61
CA SER A 44 -13.14 -5.71 17.35
C SER A 44 -12.49 -6.88 18.08
N ALA A 45 -11.53 -7.55 17.43
CA ALA A 45 -10.73 -8.59 18.06
C ALA A 45 -9.95 -8.07 19.28
N ARG A 46 -9.36 -6.86 19.21
CA ARG A 46 -8.66 -6.28 20.36
C ARG A 46 -9.61 -6.00 21.53
N ILE A 47 -10.83 -5.52 21.27
CA ILE A 47 -11.84 -5.31 22.31
C ILE A 47 -12.16 -6.64 23.02
N VAL A 48 -12.30 -7.74 22.28
CA VAL A 48 -12.52 -9.07 22.85
C VAL A 48 -11.34 -9.51 23.73
N VAL A 49 -10.10 -9.31 23.25
CA VAL A 49 -8.89 -9.63 24.04
C VAL A 49 -8.83 -8.78 25.30
N MET A 50 -9.09 -7.47 25.22
CA MET A 50 -9.10 -6.57 26.37
C MET A 50 -10.17 -6.97 27.38
N TYR A 51 -11.40 -7.26 26.92
CA TYR A 51 -12.48 -7.73 27.79
C TYR A 51 -12.06 -8.97 28.57
N GLN A 52 -11.45 -9.95 27.91
CA GLN A 52 -10.98 -11.17 28.56
C GLN A 52 -9.80 -10.90 29.51
N GLN A 53 -8.90 -9.96 29.18
CA GLN A 53 -7.78 -9.58 30.04
C GLN A 53 -8.23 -8.92 31.36
N TYR A 54 -9.28 -8.09 31.32
CA TYR A 54 -9.77 -7.36 32.51
C TYR A 54 -10.85 -8.09 33.30
N PHE A 55 -11.75 -8.81 32.63
CA PHE A 55 -12.93 -9.43 33.24
C PHE A 55 -12.92 -10.96 33.21
N GLY A 56 -11.97 -11.57 32.49
CA GLY A 56 -11.88 -13.03 32.36
C GLY A 56 -11.51 -13.70 33.67
N THR A 57 -12.25 -14.74 34.05
CA THR A 57 -11.90 -15.60 35.18
C THR A 57 -10.63 -16.39 34.84
N GLN A 58 -9.65 -16.42 35.76
CA GLN A 58 -8.35 -17.09 35.55
C GLN A 58 -8.46 -18.59 35.18
N LEU A 59 -9.60 -19.23 35.49
CA LEU A 59 -9.85 -20.65 35.16
C LEU A 59 -10.17 -20.93 33.68
N HIS A 60 -10.44 -19.93 32.84
CA HIS A 60 -10.74 -20.11 31.41
C HIS A 60 -9.70 -19.39 30.54
N ALA A 61 -8.42 -19.67 30.81
CA ALA A 61 -7.27 -19.02 30.22
C ALA A 61 -7.15 -19.16 28.68
N GLN A 62 -7.91 -20.07 28.05
CA GLN A 62 -7.81 -20.35 26.60
C GLN A 62 -9.18 -20.62 25.97
N SER A 63 -10.10 -19.66 26.03
CA SER A 63 -11.36 -19.78 25.30
C SER A 63 -11.11 -19.67 23.79
N ILE A 64 -11.80 -20.48 22.98
CA ILE A 64 -11.71 -20.45 21.50
C ILE A 64 -11.88 -19.02 20.94
N PRO A 65 -12.80 -18.16 21.45
CA PRO A 65 -12.92 -16.78 21.00
C PRO A 65 -11.66 -15.94 21.23
N LEU A 66 -10.93 -16.17 22.32
CA LEU A 66 -9.68 -15.45 22.61
C LEU A 66 -8.58 -15.81 21.61
N ILE A 67 -8.49 -17.09 21.21
CA ILE A 67 -7.53 -17.56 20.21
C ILE A 67 -7.83 -16.91 18.86
N PHE A 68 -9.10 -16.93 18.42
CA PHE A 68 -9.51 -16.30 17.16
C PHE A 68 -9.31 -14.78 17.16
N ALA A 69 -9.61 -14.12 18.27
CA ALA A 69 -9.39 -12.68 18.42
C ALA A 69 -7.88 -12.35 18.36
N SER A 70 -7.05 -13.11 19.07
CA SER A 70 -5.60 -12.93 19.05
C SER A 70 -5.01 -13.17 17.66
N LEU A 71 -5.46 -14.22 16.96
CA LEU A 71 -5.06 -14.51 15.57
C LEU A 71 -5.44 -13.36 14.64
N SER A 72 -6.68 -12.88 14.72
CA SER A 72 -7.18 -11.80 13.85
C SER A 72 -6.42 -10.49 14.08
N HIS A 73 -6.07 -10.18 15.33
CA HIS A 73 -5.29 -9.00 15.68
C HIS A 73 -3.85 -9.06 15.11
N VAL A 74 -3.16 -10.20 15.28
CA VAL A 74 -1.79 -10.37 14.77
C VAL A 74 -1.77 -10.48 13.23
N ALA A 75 -2.80 -11.10 12.65
CA ALA A 75 -2.98 -11.16 11.20
C ALA A 75 -3.20 -9.78 10.60
N MET A 76 -3.96 -8.89 11.26
CA MET A 76 -4.13 -7.51 10.83
C MET A 76 -2.79 -6.76 10.76
N TYR A 77 -1.97 -6.85 11.82
CA TYR A 77 -0.64 -6.21 11.83
C TYR A 77 0.23 -6.72 10.67
N SER A 78 0.28 -8.04 10.48
CA SER A 78 1.08 -8.67 9.43
C SER A 78 0.57 -8.32 8.03
N PHE A 79 -0.75 -8.21 7.85
CA PHE A 79 -1.38 -7.82 6.60
C PHE A 79 -0.96 -6.40 6.19
N PHE A 80 -0.97 -5.46 7.13
CA PHE A 80 -0.55 -4.08 6.86
C PHE A 80 0.95 -3.94 6.59
N CYS A 81 1.77 -4.83 7.13
CA CYS A 81 3.19 -4.92 6.77
C CYS A 81 3.40 -5.54 5.37
N GLY A 82 2.46 -6.40 4.91
CA GLY A 82 2.55 -7.14 3.65
C GLY A 82 1.94 -6.45 2.42
N THR A 83 1.17 -5.37 2.57
CA THR A 83 0.56 -4.66 1.44
C THR A 83 1.61 -3.96 0.57
N TYR A 84 2.14 -4.67 -0.43
CA TYR A 84 2.96 -4.13 -1.52
C TYR A 84 2.54 -4.75 -2.87
N GLU A 85 2.66 -3.92 -3.92
CA GLU A 85 2.47 -4.18 -5.37
C GLU A 85 1.06 -4.38 -5.91
N LYS A 86 0.33 -3.26 -6.13
CA LYS A 86 -0.94 -3.27 -6.88
C LYS A 86 -1.20 -2.00 -7.66
N MET A 87 -0.58 -1.88 -8.83
CA MET A 87 -0.99 -0.90 -9.85
C MET A 87 -0.78 -1.44 -11.26
N SER A 88 -0.77 -2.76 -11.43
CA SER A 88 -0.92 -3.36 -12.76
C SER A 88 -2.40 -3.70 -12.95
N PRO A 89 -3.09 -3.12 -13.95
CA PRO A 89 -4.49 -3.41 -14.30
C PRO A 89 -4.72 -4.86 -14.79
N ALA A 90 -3.66 -5.68 -14.77
CA ALA A 90 -3.74 -7.08 -15.10
C ALA A 90 -4.36 -7.87 -13.94
N SER A 91 -5.64 -8.16 -14.15
CA SER A 91 -6.50 -9.17 -13.50
C SER A 91 -6.71 -9.04 -11.98
N ILE A 92 -7.99 -8.79 -11.62
CA ILE A 92 -8.58 -9.01 -10.30
C ILE A 92 -8.13 -10.35 -9.67
N ILE A 93 -7.84 -11.35 -10.50
CA ILE A 93 -7.27 -12.63 -10.07
C ILE A 93 -5.90 -12.46 -9.40
N ILE A 94 -4.97 -11.70 -9.98
CA ILE A 94 -3.65 -11.43 -9.38
C ILE A 94 -3.84 -10.67 -8.06
N VAL A 95 -4.77 -9.72 -8.03
CA VAL A 95 -5.14 -8.98 -6.82
C VAL A 95 -5.63 -9.94 -5.72
N ILE A 96 -6.52 -10.88 -6.05
CA ILE A 96 -7.03 -11.89 -5.12
C ILE A 96 -5.92 -12.84 -4.68
N LEU A 97 -5.10 -13.33 -5.59
CA LEU A 97 -4.01 -14.26 -5.28
C LEU A 97 -2.95 -13.63 -4.38
N THR A 98 -2.56 -12.39 -4.66
CA THR A 98 -1.56 -11.67 -3.86
C THR A 98 -2.12 -11.34 -2.47
N GLU A 99 -3.36 -10.85 -2.33
CA GLU A 99 -3.93 -10.61 -0.99
C GLU A 99 -4.20 -11.90 -0.25
N GLY A 100 -4.70 -12.92 -0.95
CA GLY A 100 -4.90 -14.24 -0.38
C GLY A 100 -3.58 -14.78 0.18
N THR A 101 -2.48 -14.65 -0.57
CA THR A 101 -1.16 -15.08 -0.12
C THR A 101 -0.67 -14.26 1.07
N ASN A 102 -0.79 -12.93 1.03
CA ASN A 102 -0.42 -12.05 2.15
C ASN A 102 -1.25 -12.35 3.40
N LEU A 103 -2.55 -12.60 3.24
CA LEU A 103 -3.46 -12.96 4.32
C LEU A 103 -3.05 -14.32 4.88
N ILE A 104 -2.87 -15.36 4.05
CA ILE A 104 -2.42 -16.69 4.48
C ILE A 104 -1.10 -16.60 5.25
N LEU A 105 -0.10 -15.88 4.72
CA LEU A 105 1.18 -15.66 5.41
C LEU A 105 1.00 -14.97 6.76
N SER A 106 0.10 -13.99 6.82
CA SER A 106 -0.23 -13.27 8.06
C SER A 106 -0.89 -14.17 9.10
N TRP A 107 -1.82 -15.04 8.69
CA TRP A 107 -2.44 -16.02 9.56
C TRP A 107 -1.46 -17.10 10.01
N CYS A 108 -0.58 -17.58 9.13
CA CYS A 108 0.48 -18.53 9.49
C CYS A 108 1.47 -17.93 10.49
N ALA A 109 1.87 -16.67 10.31
CA ALA A 109 2.73 -15.97 11.25
C ALA A 109 2.04 -15.75 12.61
N ALA A 110 0.76 -15.37 12.61
CA ALA A 110 -0.04 -15.23 13.82
C ALA A 110 -0.18 -16.56 14.57
N TRP A 111 -0.45 -17.65 13.86
CA TRP A 111 -0.51 -18.99 14.41
C TRP A 111 0.82 -19.40 15.03
N ALA A 112 1.92 -19.24 14.29
CA ALA A 112 3.25 -19.58 14.76
C ALA A 112 3.66 -18.78 16.02
N LEU A 113 3.22 -17.53 16.12
CA LEU A 113 3.48 -16.67 17.27
C LEU A 113 2.65 -17.08 18.51
N ILE A 114 1.35 -17.35 18.33
CA ILE A 114 0.43 -17.68 19.44
C ILE A 114 0.74 -19.04 20.06
N PHE A 115 1.09 -20.02 19.23
CA PHE A 115 1.52 -21.35 19.71
C PHE A 115 3.00 -21.41 20.06
N GLU A 116 3.69 -20.27 20.13
CA GLU A 116 5.09 -20.14 20.55
C GLU A 116 6.09 -20.94 19.69
N TYR A 117 5.70 -21.41 18.50
CA TYR A 117 6.61 -22.03 17.53
C TYR A 117 7.70 -21.05 17.06
N VAL A 118 7.37 -19.76 17.06
CA VAL A 118 8.27 -18.67 16.68
C VAL A 118 8.31 -17.63 17.80
N THR A 119 9.50 -17.30 18.25
CA THR A 119 9.71 -16.21 19.21
C THR A 119 9.52 -14.84 18.55
N VAL A 120 9.12 -13.83 19.34
CA VAL A 120 9.03 -12.43 18.85
C VAL A 120 10.34 -11.96 18.19
N ARG A 121 11.50 -12.40 18.70
CA ARG A 121 12.82 -12.08 18.13
C ARG A 121 12.98 -12.65 16.72
N GLN A 122 12.62 -13.92 16.51
CA GLN A 122 12.67 -14.56 15.20
C GLN A 122 11.69 -13.90 14.22
N LEU A 123 10.49 -13.51 14.69
CA LEU A 123 9.53 -12.77 13.88
C LEU A 123 10.07 -11.41 13.42
N LEU A 124 10.74 -10.66 14.31
CA LEU A 124 11.39 -9.39 13.95
C LEU A 124 12.52 -9.60 12.94
N ILE A 125 13.36 -10.62 13.11
CA ILE A 125 14.41 -10.96 12.13
C ILE A 125 13.77 -11.29 10.77
N MET A 126 12.70 -12.08 10.76
CA MET A 126 11.95 -12.40 9.54
C MET A 126 11.45 -11.14 8.83
N PHE A 127 10.85 -10.18 9.56
CA PHE A 127 10.40 -8.92 8.98
C PHE A 127 11.55 -8.06 8.42
N VAL A 128 12.69 -8.00 9.12
CA VAL A 128 13.87 -7.27 8.63
C VAL A 128 14.42 -7.93 7.36
N CYS A 129 14.51 -9.26 7.32
CA CYS A 129 14.97 -10.01 6.14
C CYS A 129 14.02 -9.83 4.96
N LEU A 130 12.70 -10.01 5.17
CA LEU A 130 11.68 -9.81 4.14
C LEU A 130 11.68 -8.37 3.61
N GLY A 131 11.72 -7.39 4.52
CA GLY A 131 11.78 -5.97 4.15
C GLY A 131 13.06 -5.61 3.40
N GLY A 132 14.20 -6.17 3.80
CA GLY A 132 15.49 -5.99 3.12
C GLY A 132 15.47 -6.57 1.71
N VAL A 133 15.06 -7.83 1.54
CA VAL A 133 14.95 -8.48 0.23
C VAL A 133 13.93 -7.75 -0.65
N GLY A 134 12.75 -7.44 -0.12
CA GLY A 134 11.71 -6.69 -0.84
C GLY A 134 12.20 -5.30 -1.28
N GLY A 135 12.90 -4.58 -0.41
CA GLY A 135 13.49 -3.28 -0.71
C GLY A 135 14.55 -3.35 -1.82
N LEU A 136 15.41 -4.38 -1.82
CA LEU A 136 16.41 -4.61 -2.86
C LEU A 136 15.76 -4.91 -4.22
N VAL A 137 14.77 -5.80 -4.25
CA VAL A 137 14.00 -6.11 -5.46
C VAL A 137 13.31 -4.86 -6.00
N PHE A 138 12.67 -4.08 -5.12
CA PHE A 138 12.00 -2.84 -5.48
C PHE A 138 12.96 -1.80 -6.08
N ALA A 139 14.09 -1.55 -5.42
CA ALA A 139 15.11 -0.63 -5.90
C ALA A 139 15.72 -1.10 -7.24
N GLY A 140 15.92 -2.41 -7.39
CA GLY A 140 16.33 -3.05 -8.64
C GLY A 140 15.36 -2.78 -9.78
N THR A 141 14.06 -3.01 -9.57
CA THR A 141 13.00 -2.77 -10.56
C THR A 141 12.95 -1.30 -10.99
N ILE A 142 13.02 -0.36 -10.04
CA ILE A 142 13.07 1.08 -10.36
C ILE A 142 14.31 1.41 -11.21
N SER A 143 15.47 0.89 -10.82
CA SER A 143 16.74 1.17 -11.49
C SER A 143 16.74 0.58 -12.91
N TYR A 144 16.26 -0.65 -13.06
CA TYR A 144 16.10 -1.32 -14.35
C TYR A 144 15.17 -0.53 -15.28
N ASN A 145 13.98 -0.14 -14.82
CA ASN A 145 13.03 0.63 -15.63
C ASN A 145 13.56 2.01 -16.04
N LYS A 146 14.30 2.69 -15.14
CA LYS A 146 14.97 3.96 -15.47
C LYS A 146 16.06 3.78 -16.54
N ASN A 147 16.90 2.77 -16.40
CA ASN A 147 17.96 2.47 -17.35
C ASN A 147 17.38 2.08 -18.71
N LEU A 148 16.31 1.28 -18.73
CA LEU A 148 15.61 0.88 -19.95
C LEU A 148 15.06 2.10 -20.70
N ILE A 149 14.44 3.06 -20.01
CA ILE A 149 14.01 4.33 -20.63
C ILE A 149 15.20 5.13 -21.17
N LYS A 150 16.32 5.17 -20.45
CA LYS A 150 17.54 5.87 -20.91
C LYS A 150 18.07 5.24 -22.20
N HIS A 151 18.10 3.91 -22.29
CA HIS A 151 18.51 3.18 -23.49
C HIS A 151 17.54 3.40 -24.65
N LEU A 152 16.22 3.33 -24.41
CA LEU A 152 15.21 3.58 -25.43
C LEU A 152 15.30 5.01 -26.00
N LYS A 153 15.69 5.99 -25.17
CA LYS A 153 15.92 7.38 -25.62
C LYS A 153 17.22 7.56 -26.41
N ALA A 154 18.27 6.79 -26.10
CA ALA A 154 19.58 6.93 -26.74
C ALA A 154 19.65 6.30 -28.15
N GLY A 155 18.78 5.34 -28.47
CA GLY A 155 18.81 4.57 -29.73
C GLY A 155 17.50 4.59 -30.52
N ALA A 156 16.72 5.67 -30.44
CA ALA A 156 15.41 5.76 -31.10
C ALA A 156 15.54 5.74 -32.63
N GLN A 157 15.55 4.55 -33.22
CA GLN A 157 15.41 4.32 -34.66
C GLN A 157 13.93 4.13 -35.00
N ILE A 158 13.46 4.78 -36.08
CA ILE A 158 12.05 4.87 -36.50
C ILE A 158 11.36 3.48 -36.60
N ASN A 159 12.10 2.40 -36.87
CA ASN A 159 11.54 1.04 -37.03
C ASN A 159 11.75 0.11 -35.82
N ARG A 160 12.50 0.51 -34.78
CA ARG A 160 12.74 -0.33 -33.58
C ARG A 160 12.04 0.19 -32.33
N TYR A 161 11.47 1.39 -32.39
CA TYR A 161 10.85 2.03 -31.24
C TYR A 161 9.36 1.73 -31.16
N SER A 162 8.96 0.91 -30.18
CA SER A 162 7.54 0.76 -29.83
C SER A 162 7.14 1.88 -28.86
N ILE A 163 6.35 2.83 -29.36
CA ILE A 163 5.77 3.92 -28.57
C ILE A 163 5.00 3.34 -27.38
N ALA A 164 4.20 2.29 -27.60
CA ALA A 164 3.41 1.63 -26.56
C ALA A 164 4.27 1.06 -25.42
N PHE A 165 5.42 0.46 -25.74
CA PHE A 165 6.32 -0.09 -24.73
C PHE A 165 6.94 1.00 -23.85
N ALA A 166 7.36 2.11 -24.45
CA ALA A 166 7.90 3.24 -23.70
C ALA A 166 6.85 3.89 -22.78
N TYR A 167 5.58 3.95 -23.21
CA TYR A 167 4.47 4.38 -22.36
C TYR A 167 4.25 3.44 -21.17
N GLN A 168 4.23 2.12 -21.40
CA GLN A 168 4.10 1.13 -20.32
C GLN A 168 5.19 1.29 -19.24
N ILE A 169 6.45 1.48 -19.63
CA ILE A 169 7.53 1.66 -18.63
C ILE A 169 7.37 2.99 -17.86
N ARG A 170 6.91 4.05 -18.52
CA ARG A 170 6.64 5.34 -17.85
C ARG A 170 5.50 5.22 -16.85
N GLU A 171 4.40 4.58 -17.22
CA GLU A 171 3.29 4.27 -16.31
C GLU A 171 3.77 3.48 -15.09
N ASN A 172 4.54 2.41 -15.33
CA ASN A 172 5.12 1.61 -14.25
C ASN A 172 6.00 2.46 -13.32
N LEU A 173 6.81 3.37 -13.85
CA LEU A 173 7.62 4.26 -13.01
C LEU A 173 6.78 5.28 -12.21
N VAL A 174 5.68 5.78 -12.76
CA VAL A 174 4.77 6.67 -12.03
C VAL A 174 4.10 5.92 -10.89
N ALA A 175 3.58 4.72 -11.16
CA ALA A 175 3.02 3.83 -10.16
C ALA A 175 4.03 3.49 -9.05
N LEU A 176 5.24 3.07 -9.41
CA LEU A 176 6.31 2.77 -8.44
C LEU A 176 6.66 3.98 -7.57
N ARG A 177 6.60 5.21 -8.10
CA ARG A 177 6.81 6.43 -7.30
C ARG A 177 5.66 6.69 -6.32
N ALA A 178 4.42 6.48 -6.75
CA ALA A 178 3.25 6.59 -5.87
C ALA A 178 3.37 5.59 -4.71
N VAL A 179 3.70 4.34 -5.01
CA VAL A 179 3.94 3.30 -4.00
C VAL A 179 5.10 3.64 -3.08
N LEU A 180 6.23 4.12 -3.60
CA LEU A 180 7.34 4.58 -2.77
C LEU A 180 6.91 5.72 -1.82
N GLY A 181 6.02 6.60 -2.27
CA GLY A 181 5.41 7.64 -1.45
C GLY A 181 4.60 7.06 -0.28
N LEU A 182 3.83 6.01 -0.52
CA LEU A 182 3.07 5.29 0.50
C LEU A 182 3.99 4.54 1.48
N VAL A 183 4.96 3.78 0.95
CA VAL A 183 5.94 3.01 1.73
C VAL A 183 6.72 3.92 2.68
N LYS A 184 7.16 5.10 2.22
CA LYS A 184 7.83 6.07 3.09
C LYS A 184 6.99 6.49 4.30
N ARG A 185 5.66 6.62 4.13
CA ARG A 185 4.75 6.96 5.22
C ARG A 185 4.52 5.78 6.15
N ILE A 186 4.31 4.60 5.59
CA ILE A 186 4.22 3.34 6.35
C ILE A 186 5.47 3.19 7.23
N VAL A 187 6.66 3.34 6.67
CA VAL A 187 7.93 3.29 7.43
C VAL A 187 7.94 4.36 8.53
N LEU A 188 7.57 5.60 8.22
CA LEU A 188 7.52 6.69 9.20
C LEU A 188 6.56 6.39 10.36
N LEU A 189 5.40 5.79 10.08
CA LEU A 189 4.41 5.39 11.08
C LEU A 189 4.86 4.17 11.90
N ASN A 190 5.70 3.30 11.34
CA ASN A 190 6.25 2.15 12.04
C ASN A 190 7.38 2.53 13.01
N ILE A 191 8.11 3.63 12.79
CA ILE A 191 9.15 4.10 13.71
C ILE A 191 8.63 4.23 15.16
N PRO A 192 7.57 5.00 15.46
CA PRO A 192 7.06 5.11 16.83
C PRO A 192 6.56 3.77 17.38
N LEU A 193 5.92 2.93 16.56
CA LEU A 193 5.49 1.59 16.97
C LEU A 193 6.67 0.72 17.42
N LEU A 194 7.74 0.69 16.62
CA LEU A 194 8.96 -0.05 16.95
C LEU A 194 9.67 0.54 18.16
N SER A 195 9.71 1.86 18.30
CA SER A 195 10.29 2.53 19.49
C SER A 195 9.53 2.18 20.76
N ILE A 196 8.19 2.19 20.73
CA ILE A 196 7.35 1.81 21.87
C ILE A 196 7.55 0.32 22.20
N GLN A 197 7.56 -0.55 21.19
CA GLN A 197 7.79 -1.98 21.38
C GLN A 197 9.17 -2.26 21.99
N PHE A 198 10.20 -1.54 21.55
CA PHE A 198 11.54 -1.61 22.12
C PHE A 198 11.54 -1.13 23.57
N PHE A 199 10.89 0.00 23.86
CA PHE A 199 10.75 0.54 25.21
C PHE A 199 10.07 -0.46 26.16
N ILE A 200 8.93 -1.02 25.76
CA ILE A 200 8.20 -2.05 26.51
C ILE A 200 9.13 -3.23 26.83
N ARG A 201 9.89 -3.71 25.85
CA ARG A 201 10.66 -4.94 26.02
C ARG A 201 11.94 -4.76 26.85
N TYR A 202 12.64 -3.64 26.70
CA TYR A 202 13.98 -3.45 27.26
C TYR A 202 14.01 -2.54 28.48
N VAL A 203 13.11 -1.56 28.58
CA VAL A 203 13.11 -0.58 29.67
C VAL A 203 12.16 -0.98 30.78
N SER A 204 11.04 -1.62 30.45
CA SER A 204 9.98 -1.92 31.43
C SER A 204 10.26 -3.13 32.36
N SER A 205 11.37 -3.84 32.18
CA SER A 205 11.68 -5.05 32.96
C SER A 205 12.07 -4.77 34.43
N SER A 206 12.33 -3.52 34.81
CA SER A 206 12.85 -3.15 36.15
C SER A 206 11.88 -2.28 36.99
N HIS A 207 10.67 -2.75 37.31
CA HIS A 207 9.80 -2.22 38.38
C HIS A 207 8.80 -1.07 38.11
N ARG A 208 8.31 -0.85 36.87
CA ARG A 208 7.13 0.03 36.72
C ARG A 208 6.09 -0.54 35.75
N GLU A 209 5.25 -1.43 36.28
CA GLU A 209 4.06 -2.00 35.61
C GLU A 209 3.16 -0.91 34.99
N ILE A 210 3.04 0.26 35.63
CA ILE A 210 2.24 1.38 35.12
C ILE A 210 2.76 1.89 33.76
N HIS A 211 4.09 2.07 33.60
CA HIS A 211 4.65 2.53 32.32
C HIS A 211 4.54 1.46 31.24
N ALA A 212 4.65 0.18 31.62
CA ALA A 212 4.40 -0.95 30.72
C ALA A 212 2.97 -0.88 30.16
N ASN A 213 1.99 -0.84 31.06
CA ASN A 213 0.57 -0.84 30.73
C ASN A 213 0.19 0.38 29.90
N PHE A 214 0.71 1.56 30.25
CA PHE A 214 0.51 2.77 29.46
C PHE A 214 1.10 2.65 28.05
N SER A 215 2.31 2.10 27.93
CA SER A 215 2.96 1.90 26.63
C SER A 215 2.21 0.89 25.76
N PHE A 216 1.69 -0.20 26.36
CA PHE A 216 0.82 -1.16 25.66
C PHE A 216 -0.46 -0.50 25.15
N ALA A 217 -1.15 0.25 26.01
CA ALA A 217 -2.37 0.97 25.61
C ALA A 217 -2.10 1.98 24.49
N PHE A 218 -0.98 2.71 24.56
CA PHE A 218 -0.59 3.66 23.53
C PHE A 218 -0.23 2.97 22.20
N PHE A 219 0.49 1.84 22.27
CA PHE A 219 0.79 1.00 21.11
C PHE A 219 -0.49 0.50 20.43
N ASP A 220 -1.46 0.01 21.22
CA ASP A 220 -2.76 -0.45 20.71
C ASP A 220 -3.56 0.65 20.02
N ILE A 221 -3.56 1.86 20.59
CA ILE A 221 -4.23 3.02 19.99
C ILE A 221 -3.59 3.36 18.65
N ILE A 222 -2.25 3.40 18.57
CA ILE A 222 -1.55 3.72 17.31
C ILE A 222 -1.88 2.65 16.26
N ILE A 223 -1.82 1.37 16.61
CA ILE A 223 -2.17 0.28 15.68
C ILE A 223 -3.62 0.38 15.23
N SER A 224 -4.54 0.74 16.12
CA SER A 224 -5.98 0.86 15.78
C SER A 224 -6.25 2.04 14.84
N VAL A 225 -5.50 3.14 14.99
CA VAL A 225 -5.62 4.33 14.13
C VAL A 225 -4.82 4.19 12.83
N TYR A 226 -3.87 3.24 12.78
CA TYR A 226 -3.00 2.97 11.63
C TYR A 226 -3.74 2.83 10.29
N PRO A 227 -4.85 2.06 10.19
CA PRO A 227 -5.58 1.92 8.93
C PRO A 227 -6.22 3.24 8.51
N LEU A 228 -6.78 4.00 9.45
CA LEU A 228 -7.40 5.29 9.16
C LEU A 228 -6.38 6.28 8.60
N ILE A 229 -5.16 6.31 9.14
CA ILE A 229 -4.07 7.14 8.65
C ILE A 229 -3.69 6.75 7.22
N ILE A 230 -3.50 5.45 6.95
CA ILE A 230 -3.15 5.00 5.59
C ILE A 230 -4.26 5.32 4.60
N ALA A 231 -5.51 4.97 4.92
CA ALA A 231 -6.67 5.21 4.07
C ALA A 231 -6.85 6.70 3.74
N SER A 232 -6.67 7.57 4.73
CA SER A 232 -6.73 9.03 4.55
C SER A 232 -5.52 9.60 3.80
N TYR A 233 -4.40 8.89 3.73
CA TYR A 233 -3.23 9.30 2.96
C TYR A 233 -3.32 8.93 1.48
N VAL A 234 -4.04 7.86 1.11
CA VAL A 234 -4.09 7.38 -0.28
C VAL A 234 -4.47 8.46 -1.31
N PRO A 235 -5.43 9.36 -1.05
CA PRO A 235 -5.73 10.46 -1.98
C PRO A 235 -4.53 11.36 -2.32
N PHE A 236 -3.48 11.38 -1.48
CA PHE A 236 -2.28 12.16 -1.71
C PHE A 236 -1.13 11.41 -2.36
N SER A 237 -1.23 10.08 -2.50
CA SER A 237 -0.17 9.27 -3.10
C SER A 237 -0.21 9.26 -4.62
N ASP A 238 -1.40 9.40 -5.22
CA ASP A 238 -1.60 9.38 -6.67
C ASP A 238 -2.57 10.48 -7.14
N PRO A 239 -2.25 11.24 -8.21
CA PRO A 239 -3.17 12.21 -8.79
C PRO A 239 -4.51 11.63 -9.25
N ILE A 240 -4.57 10.34 -9.63
CA ILE A 240 -5.83 9.69 -10.02
C ILE A 240 -6.78 9.60 -8.82
N PHE A 241 -6.25 9.30 -7.63
CA PHE A 241 -7.05 9.24 -6.41
C PHE A 241 -7.48 10.63 -5.94
N GLU A 242 -6.59 11.62 -6.06
CA GLU A 242 -6.92 13.02 -5.82
C GLU A 242 -8.11 13.46 -6.68
N GLN A 243 -8.03 13.23 -8.00
CA GLN A 243 -9.11 13.57 -8.93
C GLN A 243 -10.40 12.79 -8.64
N SER A 244 -10.30 11.49 -8.36
CA SER A 244 -11.45 10.64 -8.03
C SER A 244 -12.17 11.13 -6.78
N LEU A 245 -11.43 11.55 -5.74
CA LEU A 245 -12.00 12.13 -4.54
C LEU A 245 -12.64 13.49 -4.87
N LEU A 246 -11.96 14.37 -5.60
CA LEU A 246 -12.47 15.70 -5.95
C LEU A 246 -13.73 15.67 -6.85
N ARG A 247 -13.99 14.57 -7.58
CA ARG A 247 -15.22 14.36 -8.35
C ARG A 247 -16.44 14.07 -7.47
N LEU A 248 -16.27 13.70 -6.19
CA LEU A 248 -17.38 13.44 -5.27
C LEU A 248 -17.95 14.75 -4.70
N PRO A 249 -19.27 14.85 -4.44
CA PRO A 249 -19.92 16.07 -3.97
C PRO A 249 -19.32 16.61 -2.66
N PHE A 250 -18.93 15.71 -1.75
CA PHE A 250 -18.28 16.07 -0.47
C PHE A 250 -16.74 15.95 -0.52
N GLY A 251 -16.18 15.46 -1.63
CA GLY A 251 -14.78 15.09 -1.70
C GLY A 251 -13.82 16.26 -1.60
N ARG A 252 -14.21 17.44 -2.09
CA ARG A 252 -13.41 18.67 -1.91
C ARG A 252 -13.28 19.07 -0.43
N ASN A 253 -14.34 18.93 0.36
CA ASN A 253 -14.32 19.24 1.79
C ASN A 253 -13.42 18.24 2.53
N VAL A 254 -13.59 16.94 2.24
CA VAL A 254 -12.74 15.87 2.80
C VAL A 254 -11.27 16.11 2.44
N PHE A 255 -10.96 16.36 1.17
CA PHE A 255 -9.60 16.62 0.72
C PHE A 255 -8.99 17.85 1.40
N SER A 256 -9.76 18.93 1.57
CA SER A 256 -9.32 20.13 2.29
C SER A 256 -8.94 19.83 3.74
N ILE A 257 -9.80 19.13 4.48
CA ILE A 257 -9.54 18.71 5.86
C ILE A 257 -8.27 17.87 5.93
N LEU A 258 -8.16 16.88 5.05
CA LEU A 258 -6.98 16.01 5.00
C LEU A 258 -5.71 16.78 4.66
N THR A 259 -5.80 17.79 3.78
CA THR A 259 -4.66 18.65 3.39
C THR A 259 -4.14 19.43 4.59
N VAL A 260 -5.04 19.92 5.45
CA VAL A 260 -4.70 20.60 6.72
C VAL A 260 -4.05 19.61 7.69
N ILE A 261 -4.65 18.43 7.90
CA ILE A 261 -4.14 17.40 8.81
C ILE A 261 -2.72 16.98 8.45
N TYR A 262 -2.45 16.76 7.16
CA TYR A 262 -1.14 16.32 6.69
C TYR A 262 -0.15 17.46 6.41
N GLY A 263 -0.56 18.72 6.59
CA GLY A 263 0.29 19.89 6.33
C GLY A 263 0.81 19.96 4.89
N LYS A 264 0.14 19.32 3.93
CA LYS A 264 0.60 19.26 2.54
C LYS A 264 0.17 20.55 1.85
N ARG A 265 1.11 21.40 1.42
CA ARG A 265 0.73 22.56 0.58
C ARG A 265 0.16 22.05 -0.74
N HIS A 266 -1.04 22.51 -1.08
CA HIS A 266 -1.67 22.23 -2.36
C HIS A 266 -0.82 22.81 -3.50
N THR A 267 0.04 21.99 -4.10
CA THR A 267 0.78 22.40 -5.29
C THR A 267 -0.19 22.40 -6.47
N LYS A 268 -0.80 23.56 -6.77
CA LYS A 268 -1.64 23.81 -7.96
C LYS A 268 -1.01 23.37 -9.31
N LYS A 269 0.28 23.03 -9.33
CA LYS A 269 1.06 22.74 -10.54
C LYS A 269 0.82 21.35 -11.15
N THR A 270 0.39 20.35 -10.39
CA THR A 270 0.40 18.95 -10.86
C THR A 270 -0.65 18.64 -11.93
N SER A 271 -1.83 19.26 -11.86
CA SER A 271 -2.91 19.04 -12.84
C SER A 271 -2.64 19.68 -14.21
N ILE A 272 -1.90 20.79 -14.23
CA ILE A 272 -1.65 21.55 -15.47
C ILE A 272 -0.54 20.87 -16.31
N ILE A 273 0.43 20.22 -15.69
CA ILE A 273 1.59 19.62 -16.38
C ILE A 273 1.17 18.35 -17.14
N LEU A 274 0.28 17.54 -16.58
CA LEU A 274 -0.18 16.28 -17.21
C LEU A 274 -0.96 16.53 -18.51
N ILE A 275 -1.74 17.61 -18.56
CA ILE A 275 -2.48 18.02 -19.77
C ILE A 275 -1.48 18.53 -20.83
N LYS A 276 -0.52 19.36 -20.42
CA LYS A 276 0.43 20.00 -21.34
C LYS A 276 1.42 19.05 -22.00
N ASP A 277 1.89 18.01 -21.30
CA ASP A 277 2.82 17.02 -21.87
C ASP A 277 2.10 16.08 -22.85
N ASN A 278 0.83 15.73 -22.60
CA ASN A 278 0.02 14.96 -23.55
C ASN A 278 -0.24 15.76 -24.83
N ASP A 279 -0.51 17.07 -24.71
CA ASP A 279 -0.69 17.96 -25.86
C ASP A 279 0.54 18.01 -26.77
N VAL A 280 1.77 18.03 -26.23
CA VAL A 280 2.99 18.07 -27.03
C VAL A 280 3.19 16.78 -27.83
N TYR A 281 2.89 15.63 -27.25
CA TYR A 281 2.99 14.34 -27.95
C TYR A 281 1.93 14.18 -29.04
N PHE A 282 0.68 14.59 -28.78
CA PHE A 282 -0.35 14.63 -29.82
C PHE A 282 -0.03 15.64 -30.91
N LYS A 283 0.58 16.78 -30.57
CA LYS A 283 1.09 17.72 -31.57
C LYS A 283 2.16 17.10 -32.46
N MET A 284 3.11 16.35 -31.88
CA MET A 284 4.13 15.65 -32.68
C MET A 284 3.52 14.56 -33.56
N PHE A 285 2.51 13.84 -33.08
CA PHE A 285 1.83 12.80 -33.85
C PHE A 285 1.00 13.40 -34.99
N ASN A 286 0.23 14.46 -34.72
CA ASN A 286 -0.55 15.18 -35.74
C ASN A 286 0.37 15.78 -36.81
N ASN A 287 1.48 16.42 -36.42
CA ASN A 287 2.45 16.97 -37.36
C ASN A 287 3.08 15.87 -38.25
N ALA A 288 3.29 14.66 -37.71
CA ALA A 288 3.82 13.54 -38.48
C ALA A 288 2.80 12.97 -39.47
N ILE A 289 1.51 12.97 -39.13
CA ILE A 289 0.42 12.59 -40.05
C ILE A 289 0.29 13.64 -41.17
N ASP A 290 0.31 14.92 -40.83
CA ASP A 290 0.18 16.01 -41.80
C ASP A 290 1.37 16.05 -42.78
N SER A 291 2.58 15.69 -42.34
CA SER A 291 3.76 15.59 -43.23
C SER A 291 3.72 14.47 -44.27
N ARG A 292 2.75 13.55 -44.18
CA ARG A 292 2.55 12.45 -45.13
C ARG A 292 1.38 12.68 -46.09
N ARG A 293 0.64 13.78 -45.94
CA ARG A 293 -0.37 14.23 -46.90
C ARG A 293 0.24 15.27 -47.84
#